data_AF-A0A699UE84-F1
#
_entry.id   AF-A0A699UE84-F1
#
_cell.length_a   1.000
_cell.length_b   1.000
_cell.length_c   1.000
_cell.angle_alpha   90.00
_cell.angle_beta   90.00
_cell.angle_gamma   90.00
#
_symmetry.space_group_name_H-M   'P 1'
#
loop_
_entity.id
_entity.type
_entity.pdbx_description
1 polymer ?
#
loop_
_entity_poly.entity_id
_entity_poly.type
_entity_poly.pdbx_seq_one_letter_code
_entity_poly.pdbx_strand_id
1 'polypeptide(L)'
;FAAKIQQEEREEYTIEERAKFLIETIVAQRKFRAAQRSVEIRSRPPTKSQLRNLMMTYLKNMGGYKYSQIKANTFSEIQGLYKRQNRVIDDFKPMDSDDAVDKEKVLKELDSIKV
;
A
#
# COMPACT_ATOMS: atom_id res chain seq x y z
N PHE A 1 9.34 37.31 56.80
CA PHE A 1 10.32 36.92 55.76
C PHE A 1 10.03 35.51 55.23
N ALA A 2 9.98 34.49 56.10
CA ALA A 2 9.71 33.09 55.70
C ALA A 2 8.41 32.86 54.89
N ALA A 3 7.29 33.48 55.26
CA ALA A 3 6.01 33.32 54.54
C ALA A 3 6.04 33.89 53.11
N LYS A 4 6.87 34.90 52.85
CA LYS A 4 6.99 35.52 51.52
C LYS A 4 7.76 34.60 50.57
N ILE A 5 8.81 33.96 51.06
CA ILE A 5 9.60 32.95 50.34
C ILE A 5 8.73 31.74 49.96
N GLN A 6 7.92 31.23 50.90
CA GLN A 6 7.03 30.10 50.61
C GLN A 6 5.97 30.40 49.55
N GLN A 7 5.54 31.66 49.42
CA GLN A 7 4.56 32.04 48.41
C GLN A 7 5.19 32.17 47.02
N GLU A 8 6.41 32.70 46.95
CA GLU A 8 7.21 32.80 45.73
C GLU A 8 7.55 31.40 45.16
N GLU A 9 7.95 30.45 46.01
CA GLU A 9 8.18 29.05 45.61
C GLU A 9 6.92 28.35 45.05
N ARG A 10 5.74 28.63 45.61
CA ARG A 10 4.46 28.08 45.11
C ARG A 10 4.07 28.66 43.76
N GLU A 11 4.34 29.95 43.56
CA GLU A 11 4.07 30.64 42.30
C GLU A 11 5.03 30.16 41.20
N GLU A 12 6.32 30.02 41.50
CA GLU A 12 7.32 29.44 40.58
C GLU A 12 6.97 28.00 40.19
N TYR A 13 6.62 27.15 41.17
CA TYR A 13 6.16 25.78 40.90
C TYR A 13 4.95 25.76 39.94
N THR A 14 4.00 26.66 40.14
CA THR A 14 2.82 26.79 39.26
C THR A 14 3.21 27.24 37.84
N ILE A 15 4.24 28.06 37.69
CA ILE A 15 4.75 28.52 36.39
C ILE A 15 5.47 27.37 35.67
N GLU A 16 6.30 26.60 36.37
CA GLU A 16 7.00 25.43 35.81
C GLU A 16 6.03 24.36 35.34
N GLU A 17 4.98 24.08 36.11
CA GLU A 17 3.92 23.13 35.71
C GLU A 17 3.18 23.58 34.45
N ARG A 18 2.84 24.87 34.36
CA ARG A 18 2.22 25.46 33.17
C ARG A 18 3.15 25.39 31.96
N ALA A 19 4.44 25.64 32.14
CA ALA A 19 5.44 25.54 31.09
C ALA A 19 5.60 24.09 30.60
N LYS A 20 5.64 23.12 31.52
CA LYS A 20 5.69 21.69 31.19
C LYS A 20 4.44 21.25 30.42
N PHE A 21 3.26 21.64 30.87
CA PHE A 21 2.00 21.37 30.17
C PHE A 21 1.97 21.98 28.76
N LEU A 22 2.50 23.20 28.59
CA LEU A 22 2.62 23.83 27.28
C LEU A 22 3.56 23.05 26.35
N ILE A 23 4.68 22.56 26.87
CA ILE A 23 5.61 21.73 26.09
C ILE A 23 4.93 20.42 25.66
N GLU A 24 4.26 19.73 26.59
CA GLU A 24 3.54 18.48 26.31
C GLU A 24 2.45 18.67 25.24
N THR A 25 1.67 19.74 25.34
CA THR A 25 0.63 20.07 24.36
C THR A 25 1.20 20.40 22.98
N ILE A 26 2.30 21.15 22.90
CA ILE A 26 3.00 21.42 21.62
C ILE A 26 3.50 20.10 21.00
N VAL A 27 4.11 19.22 21.79
CA VAL A 27 4.60 17.92 21.32
C VAL A 27 3.45 17.06 20.82
N ALA A 28 2.35 16.98 21.56
CA ALA A 28 1.15 16.24 21.17
C ALA A 28 0.56 16.78 19.85
N GLN A 29 0.46 18.11 19.72
CA GLN A 29 -0.07 18.73 18.50
C GLN A 29 0.83 18.50 17.29
N ARG A 30 2.16 18.53 17.46
CA ARG A 30 3.12 18.20 16.39
C ARG A 30 2.96 16.75 15.93
N LYS A 31 2.84 15.80 16.86
CA LYS A 31 2.62 14.37 16.56
C LYS A 31 1.30 14.17 15.81
N PHE A 32 0.21 14.78 16.27
CA PHE A 32 -1.10 14.70 15.63
C PHE A 32 -1.06 15.23 14.19
N ARG A 33 -0.47 16.40 13.97
CA ARG A 33 -0.31 16.99 12.62
C ARG A 33 0.57 16.12 11.71
N ALA A 34 1.63 15.52 12.24
CA ALA A 34 2.48 14.60 11.49
C ALA A 34 1.71 13.34 11.07
N ALA A 35 0.88 12.79 11.96
CA ALA A 35 0.01 11.66 11.66
C ALA A 35 -1.01 12.01 10.56
N GLN A 36 -1.67 13.17 10.66
CA GLN A 36 -2.61 13.62 9.62
C GLN A 36 -1.94 13.77 8.26
N ARG A 37 -0.77 14.43 8.18
CA ARG A 37 -0.01 14.56 6.93
C ARG A 37 0.39 13.21 6.34
N SER A 38 0.78 12.25 7.19
CA SER A 38 1.10 10.89 6.75
C SER A 38 -0.12 10.20 6.13
N VAL A 39 -1.29 10.33 6.74
CA VAL A 39 -2.55 9.79 6.22
C VAL A 39 -2.89 10.46 4.87
N GLU A 40 -2.77 11.78 4.78
CA GLU A 40 -3.03 12.55 3.56
C GLU A 40 -2.09 12.15 2.40
N ILE A 41 -0.80 11.96 2.68
CA ILE A 41 0.17 11.52 1.67
C ILE A 41 -0.15 10.11 1.18
N ARG A 42 -0.57 9.21 2.10
CA ARG A 42 -0.92 7.81 1.77
C ARG A 42 -2.24 7.69 1.01
N SER A 43 -3.21 8.56 1.29
CA SER A 43 -4.50 8.56 0.60
C SER A 43 -4.44 9.21 -0.78
N ARG A 44 -3.35 9.95 -1.09
CA ARG A 44 -3.19 10.60 -2.38
C ARG A 44 -3.10 9.56 -3.50
N PRO A 45 -3.93 9.66 -4.54
CA PRO A 45 -3.82 8.76 -5.69
C PRO A 45 -2.46 8.93 -6.37
N PRO A 46 -1.87 7.85 -6.91
CA PRO A 46 -0.60 7.92 -7.63
C PRO A 46 -0.69 8.88 -8.81
N THR A 47 0.37 9.66 -9.03
CA THR A 47 0.52 10.47 -10.24
C THR A 47 0.70 9.57 -11.46
N LYS A 48 0.45 10.11 -12.67
CA LYS A 48 0.63 9.37 -13.93
C LYS A 48 2.04 8.77 -14.08
N SER A 49 3.08 9.47 -13.61
CA SER A 49 4.47 8.97 -13.64
C SER A 49 4.72 7.87 -12.59
N GLN A 50 4.17 8.01 -11.39
CA GLN A 50 4.22 6.96 -10.36
C GLN A 50 3.53 5.68 -10.84
N LEU A 51 2.33 5.81 -11.43
CA LEU A 51 1.59 4.70 -11.99
C LEU A 51 2.34 4.05 -13.16
N ARG A 52 2.96 4.86 -14.04
CA ARG A 52 3.83 4.35 -15.11
C ARG A 52 4.97 3.50 -14.57
N ASN A 53 5.67 4.00 -13.55
CA ASN A 53 6.81 3.31 -12.95
C ASN A 53 6.37 2.01 -12.25
N LEU A 54 5.21 2.00 -11.61
CA LEU A 54 4.62 0.81 -11.01
C LEU A 54 4.33 -0.25 -12.09
N MET A 55 3.66 0.14 -13.18
CA MET A 55 3.38 -0.74 -14.31
C MET A 55 4.67 -1.27 -14.96
N MET A 56 5.68 -0.42 -15.16
CA MET A 56 6.98 -0.84 -15.70
C MET A 56 7.70 -1.85 -14.79
N THR A 57 7.68 -1.61 -13.48
CA THR A 57 8.27 -2.53 -12.49
C THR A 57 7.58 -3.89 -12.54
N TYR A 58 6.24 -3.89 -12.62
CA TYR A 58 5.47 -5.11 -12.78
C TYR A 58 5.81 -5.85 -14.07
N LEU A 59 5.84 -5.15 -15.21
CA LEU A 59 6.19 -5.74 -16.50
C LEU A 59 7.62 -6.32 -16.50
N LYS A 60 8.56 -5.68 -15.81
CA LYS A 60 9.92 -6.21 -15.65
C LYS A 60 9.94 -7.54 -14.89
N ASN A 61 9.15 -7.64 -13.81
CA ASN A 61 9.17 -8.79 -12.92
C ASN A 61 8.27 -9.93 -13.40
N MET A 62 7.02 -9.64 -13.78
CA MET A 62 6.01 -10.62 -14.18
C MET A 62 5.99 -10.86 -15.69
N GLY A 63 6.24 -9.81 -16.49
CA GLY A 63 6.20 -9.89 -17.95
C GLY A 63 7.55 -10.19 -18.62
N GLY A 64 8.64 -10.28 -17.85
CA GLY A 64 9.98 -10.56 -18.39
C GLY A 64 10.60 -9.44 -19.23
N TYR A 65 10.04 -8.22 -19.20
CA TYR A 65 10.53 -7.12 -20.02
C TYR A 65 11.85 -6.54 -19.49
N LYS A 66 12.79 -6.24 -20.38
CA LYS A 66 14.00 -5.48 -20.02
C LYS A 66 13.67 -3.99 -19.92
N TYR A 67 14.30 -3.29 -18.97
CA TYR A 67 14.10 -1.85 -18.79
C TYR A 67 14.36 -1.05 -20.08
N SER A 68 15.37 -1.43 -20.87
CA SER A 68 15.69 -0.79 -22.15
C SER A 68 14.55 -0.84 -23.16
N GLN A 69 13.70 -1.88 -23.12
CA GLN A 69 12.57 -2.07 -24.04
C GLN A 69 11.34 -1.23 -23.66
N ILE A 70 11.16 -0.94 -22.38
CA ILE A 70 9.96 -0.27 -21.87
C ILE A 70 10.20 1.18 -21.45
N LYS A 71 11.45 1.61 -21.26
CA LYS A 71 11.77 2.98 -20.81
C LYS A 71 11.34 4.07 -21.79
N ALA A 72 11.44 3.79 -23.10
CA ALA A 72 11.10 4.74 -24.17
C ALA A 72 9.59 4.77 -24.47
N ASN A 73 8.84 3.76 -24.03
CA ASN A 73 7.43 3.64 -24.33
C ASN A 73 6.60 4.71 -23.63
N THR A 74 5.57 5.17 -24.31
CA THR A 74 4.55 6.07 -23.77
C THR A 74 3.74 5.39 -22.66
N PHE A 75 3.06 6.21 -21.86
CA PHE A 75 2.17 5.70 -20.81
C PHE A 75 1.09 4.75 -21.36
N SER A 76 0.50 5.08 -22.52
CA SER A 76 -0.57 4.28 -23.13
C SER A 76 -0.08 2.89 -23.54
N GLU A 77 1.13 2.81 -24.11
CA GLU A 77 1.75 1.54 -24.50
C GLU A 77 2.06 0.66 -23.29
N ILE A 78 2.63 1.25 -22.23
CA ILE A 78 2.91 0.54 -20.96
C ILE A 78 1.60 0.04 -20.34
N GLN A 79 0.55 0.86 -20.33
CA GLN A 79 -0.75 0.47 -19.83
C GLN A 79 -1.36 -0.68 -20.64
N GLY A 80 -1.20 -0.67 -21.97
CA GLY A 80 -1.65 -1.77 -22.84
C GLY A 80 -0.92 -3.07 -22.56
N LEU A 81 0.41 -3.03 -22.41
CA LEU A 81 1.23 -4.19 -22.02
C LEU A 81 0.81 -4.73 -20.66
N TYR A 82 0.62 -3.85 -19.68
CA TYR A 82 0.22 -4.21 -18.33
C TYR A 82 -1.15 -4.92 -18.30
N LYS A 83 -2.16 -4.37 -19.00
CA LYS A 83 -3.49 -5.01 -19.10
C LYS A 83 -3.44 -6.39 -19.75
N ARG A 84 -2.59 -6.58 -20.77
CA ARG A 84 -2.41 -7.91 -21.38
C ARG A 84 -1.84 -8.91 -20.38
N GLN A 85 -0.84 -8.51 -19.60
CA GLN A 85 -0.26 -9.40 -18.58
C GLN A 85 -1.26 -9.73 -17.47
N ASN A 86 -2.05 -8.75 -17.03
CA ASN A 86 -3.09 -8.99 -16.03
C ASN A 86 -4.13 -10.00 -16.53
N ARG A 87 -4.58 -9.92 -17.79
CA ARG A 87 -5.51 -10.91 -18.35
C ARG A 87 -4.97 -12.34 -18.27
N VAL A 88 -3.68 -12.54 -18.58
CA VAL A 88 -3.05 -13.87 -18.49
C VAL A 88 -3.12 -14.43 -17.06
N ILE A 89 -3.04 -13.55 -16.06
CA ILE A 89 -3.12 -13.94 -14.64
C ILE A 89 -4.56 -14.11 -14.18
N ASP A 90 -5.47 -13.27 -14.65
CA ASP A 90 -6.90 -13.40 -14.36
C ASP A 90 -7.47 -14.70 -14.96
N ASP A 91 -6.99 -15.07 -16.16
CA ASP A 91 -7.33 -16.33 -16.85
C ASP A 91 -6.56 -17.54 -16.29
N PHE A 92 -5.60 -17.34 -15.37
CA PHE A 92 -4.81 -18.43 -14.80
C PHE A 92 -5.67 -19.28 -13.88
N LYS A 93 -5.74 -20.56 -14.21
CA LYS A 93 -6.46 -21.56 -13.43
C LYS A 93 -5.48 -22.51 -12.75
N PRO A 94 -5.43 -22.56 -11.41
CA PRO A 94 -4.54 -23.47 -10.71
C PRO A 94 -4.93 -24.92 -11.04
N MET A 95 -3.92 -25.78 -11.14
CA MET A 95 -4.08 -27.18 -11.55
C MET A 95 -5.05 -27.95 -10.62
N ASP A 96 -5.10 -27.57 -9.34
CA ASP A 96 -5.95 -28.17 -8.31
C ASP A 96 -7.34 -27.53 -8.21
N SER A 97 -7.74 -26.66 -9.15
CA SER A 97 -9.12 -26.15 -9.16
C SER A 97 -10.11 -27.26 -9.52
N ASP A 98 -11.20 -27.37 -8.75
CA ASP A 98 -12.22 -28.44 -8.80
C ASP A 98 -12.91 -28.64 -10.17
N ASP A 99 -12.71 -27.73 -11.11
CA ASP A 99 -13.18 -27.89 -12.49
C ASP A 99 -12.39 -28.97 -13.28
N ALA A 100 -11.37 -29.58 -12.67
CA ALA A 100 -10.70 -30.78 -13.21
C ALA A 100 -11.55 -32.06 -13.06
N VAL A 101 -12.59 -32.05 -12.22
CA VAL A 101 -13.43 -33.22 -11.91
C VAL A 101 -14.25 -33.69 -13.13
N ASP A 102 -14.51 -32.82 -14.10
CA ASP A 102 -15.26 -33.19 -15.31
C ASP A 102 -14.47 -34.04 -16.31
N LYS A 103 -13.14 -34.10 -16.21
CA LYS A 103 -12.34 -35.00 -17.07
C LYS A 103 -12.51 -36.47 -16.70
N GLU A 104 -12.76 -36.77 -15.42
CA GLU A 104 -12.88 -38.15 -14.95
C GLU A 104 -14.26 -38.75 -15.23
N LYS A 105 -15.32 -37.92 -15.31
CA LYS A 105 -16.65 -38.35 -15.78
C LYS A 105 -16.65 -38.68 -17.27
N VAL A 106 -16.00 -37.87 -18.10
CA VAL A 106 -15.92 -38.11 -19.55
C VAL A 106 -15.18 -39.41 -19.90
N LEU A 107 -14.13 -39.75 -19.14
CA LEU A 107 -13.40 -41.03 -19.30
C LEU A 107 -14.26 -42.24 -18.89
N LYS A 108 -15.03 -42.16 -17.80
CA LYS A 108 -15.92 -43.24 -17.35
C LYS A 108 -17.11 -43.49 -18.30
N GLU A 109 -17.63 -42.44 -18.92
CA GLU A 109 -18.69 -42.57 -19.95
C GLU A 109 -18.18 -43.23 -21.24
N LEU A 110 -16.95 -42.90 -21.69
CA LEU A 110 -16.36 -43.52 -22.89
C LEU A 110 -16.05 -45.02 -22.71
N ASP A 111 -15.69 -45.44 -21.50
CA ASP A 111 -15.43 -46.86 -21.21
C ASP A 111 -16.73 -47.68 -21.04
N SER A 112 -17.85 -47.04 -20.69
CA SER A 112 -19.16 -47.69 -20.58
C SER A 112 -19.87 -47.91 -21.92
N ILE A 113 -19.44 -47.22 -22.99
CA ILE A 113 -19.99 -47.34 -24.35
C ILE A 113 -19.29 -48.45 -25.16
N LYS A 114 -18.21 -49.04 -24.64
CA LYS A 114 -17.42 -50.10 -25.31
C LYS A 114 -17.81 -51.54 -24.93
N VAL A 115 -19.01 -51.76 -24.39
CA VAL A 115 -19.58 -53.10 -24.12
C VAL A 115 -20.70 -53.38 -25.12
#